data_AF-A0A934N040-F1
#
_entry.id   AF-A0A934N040-F1
#
_cell.length_a   1.000
_cell.length_b   1.000
_cell.length_c   1.000
_cell.angle_alpha   90.00
_cell.angle_beta   90.00
_cell.angle_gamma   90.00
#
_symmetry.space_group_name_H-M   'P 1'
#
loop_
_entity.id
_entity.type
_entity.pdbx_description
1 polymer ?
#
loop_
_entity_poly.entity_id
_entity_poly.type
_entity_poly.pdbx_seq_one_letter_code
_entity_poly.pdbx_strand_id
1 'polypeptide(L)'
;MPYLEPFIQQWKTYLKQQLSQCGLNYVVTDVGDSFDIKANSVAYFRWLRTANKINKGLHESRDELVWIMLEKQLRALANKAEKGTSNLVSRLHFDESQIQIRLNFSYDDEQHIFYVS
;
A
#
# COMPACT_ATOMS: atom_id res chain seq x y z
N MET A 1 0.80 -8.06 14.67
CA MET A 1 0.48 -6.73 14.10
C MET A 1 -0.95 -6.76 13.57
N PRO A 2 -1.96 -6.60 14.44
CA PRO A 2 -3.37 -6.70 14.08
C PRO A 2 -3.79 -5.71 12.97
N TYR A 3 -3.08 -4.58 12.86
CA TYR A 3 -3.34 -3.56 11.84
C TYR A 3 -2.68 -3.81 10.48
N LEU A 4 -1.70 -4.73 10.37
CA LEU A 4 -0.98 -4.93 9.12
C LEU A 4 -1.90 -5.50 8.03
N GLU A 5 -2.68 -6.53 8.35
CA GLU A 5 -3.60 -7.15 7.39
C GLU A 5 -4.68 -6.15 6.91
N PRO A 6 -5.39 -5.41 7.80
CA PRO A 6 -6.28 -4.33 7.38
C PRO A 6 -5.62 -3.29 6.47
N PHE A 7 -4.37 -2.92 6.73
CA PHE A 7 -3.64 -1.93 5.93
C PHE A 7 -3.27 -2.47 4.55
N ILE A 8 -2.89 -3.75 4.46
CA ILE A 8 -2.66 -4.44 3.18
C ILE A 8 -3.96 -4.53 2.38
N GLN A 9 -5.11 -4.78 3.03
CA GLN A 9 -6.41 -4.80 2.36
C GLN A 9 -6.88 -3.41 1.89
N GLN A 10 -6.54 -2.35 2.64
CA GLN A 10 -6.74 -0.96 2.17
C GLN A 10 -5.89 -0.66 0.94
N TRP A 11 -4.62 -1.09 0.92
CA TRP A 11 -3.77 -0.98 -0.25
C TRP A 11 -4.34 -1.74 -1.45
N LYS A 12 -4.79 -2.99 -1.26
CA LYS A 12 -5.43 -3.79 -2.32
C LYS A 12 -6.67 -3.10 -2.89
N THR A 13 -7.48 -2.48 -2.04
CA THR A 13 -8.67 -1.73 -2.46
C THR A 13 -8.30 -0.51 -3.30
N TYR A 14 -7.33 0.28 -2.83
CA TYR A 14 -6.75 1.39 -3.58
C TYR A 14 -6.20 0.92 -4.93
N LEU A 15 -5.41 -0.13 -4.94
CA LEU A 15 -4.78 -0.69 -6.14
C LEU A 15 -5.80 -1.15 -7.17
N LYS A 16 -6.88 -1.83 -6.75
CA LYS A 16 -7.97 -2.22 -7.65
C LYS A 16 -8.62 -1.00 -8.32
N GLN A 17 -8.86 0.06 -7.56
CA GLN A 17 -9.42 1.30 -8.08
C GLN A 17 -8.47 1.94 -9.10
N GLN A 18 -7.18 2.04 -8.78
CA GLN A 18 -6.19 2.65 -9.66
C GLN A 18 -6.00 1.85 -10.95
N LEU A 19 -5.86 0.52 -10.86
CA LEU A 19 -5.76 -0.34 -12.04
C LEU A 19 -6.95 -0.13 -12.98
N SER A 20 -8.18 -0.09 -12.43
CA SER A 20 -9.39 0.18 -13.22
C SER A 20 -9.35 1.54 -13.91
N GLN A 21 -8.84 2.59 -13.25
CA GLN A 21 -8.69 3.92 -13.84
C GLN A 21 -7.67 3.95 -14.99
N CYS A 22 -6.67 3.07 -14.93
CA CYS A 22 -5.63 2.90 -15.94
C CYS A 22 -6.02 1.92 -17.07
N GLY A 23 -7.24 1.36 -17.05
CA GLY A 23 -7.71 0.35 -18.01
C GLY A 23 -7.11 -1.05 -17.80
N LEU A 24 -6.57 -1.31 -16.61
CA LEU A 24 -6.00 -2.59 -16.19
C LEU A 24 -6.93 -3.32 -15.22
N ASN A 25 -6.82 -4.65 -15.16
CA ASN A 25 -7.58 -5.49 -14.23
C ASN A 25 -6.65 -6.07 -13.16
N TYR A 26 -7.18 -6.19 -11.94
CA TYR A 26 -6.51 -6.92 -10.88
C TYR A 26 -6.56 -8.43 -11.15
N VAL A 27 -5.41 -9.09 -11.16
CA VAL A 27 -5.28 -10.53 -11.41
C VAL A 27 -5.20 -11.29 -10.09
N VAL A 28 -5.99 -12.36 -9.97
CA VAL A 28 -5.96 -13.27 -8.81
C VAL A 28 -5.40 -14.61 -9.27
N THR A 29 -4.54 -15.22 -8.46
CA THR A 29 -3.93 -16.53 -8.74
C THR A 29 -4.12 -17.49 -7.56
N ASP A 30 -3.91 -18.78 -7.81
CA ASP A 30 -4.01 -19.82 -6.77
C ASP A 30 -2.83 -19.80 -5.78
N VAL A 31 -1.84 -18.92 -5.97
CA VAL A 31 -0.64 -18.81 -5.12
C VAL A 31 -0.95 -18.07 -3.81
N GLY A 32 -1.98 -17.22 -3.81
CA GLY A 32 -2.51 -16.56 -2.62
C GLY A 32 -2.37 -15.04 -2.61
N ASP A 33 -3.13 -14.41 -1.70
CA ASP A 33 -3.41 -12.97 -1.77
C ASP A 33 -2.15 -12.10 -1.63
N SER A 34 -1.19 -12.49 -0.80
CA SER A 34 0.06 -11.74 -0.64
C SER A 34 0.87 -11.67 -1.94
N PHE A 35 0.91 -12.78 -2.69
CA PHE A 35 1.59 -12.84 -3.98
C PHE A 35 0.87 -11.98 -5.01
N ASP A 36 -0.46 -12.11 -5.09
CA ASP A 36 -1.28 -11.35 -6.02
C ASP A 36 -1.16 -9.84 -5.77
N ILE A 37 -1.25 -9.40 -4.52
CA ILE A 37 -1.12 -7.98 -4.17
C ILE A 37 0.22 -7.45 -4.64
N LYS A 38 1.32 -8.17 -4.35
CA LYS A 38 2.66 -7.76 -4.79
C LYS A 38 2.74 -7.68 -6.32
N ALA A 39 2.33 -8.73 -7.03
CA ALA A 39 2.44 -8.80 -8.48
C ALA A 39 1.64 -7.68 -9.16
N ASN A 40 0.41 -7.44 -8.72
CA ASN A 40 -0.43 -6.35 -9.23
C ASN A 40 0.15 -4.97 -8.88
N SER A 41 0.76 -4.81 -7.69
CA SER A 41 1.41 -3.56 -7.29
C SER A 41 2.58 -3.22 -8.19
N VAL A 42 3.46 -4.19 -8.45
CA VAL A 42 4.62 -4.03 -9.34
C VAL A 42 4.18 -3.70 -10.77
N ALA A 43 3.14 -4.38 -11.27
CA ALA A 43 2.56 -4.07 -12.58
C ALA A 43 2.03 -2.63 -12.64
N TYR A 44 1.36 -2.17 -11.58
CA TYR A 44 0.88 -0.79 -11.48
C TYR A 44 2.02 0.22 -11.41
N PHE A 45 3.08 -0.05 -10.64
CA PHE A 45 4.26 0.83 -10.57
C PHE A 45 4.94 0.96 -11.92
N ARG A 46 5.11 -0.15 -12.64
CA ARG A 46 5.64 -0.15 -14.00
C ARG A 46 4.77 0.69 -14.95
N TRP A 47 3.45 0.60 -14.82
CA TRP A 47 2.52 1.42 -15.59
C TRP A 47 2.72 2.91 -15.28
N LEU A 48 2.75 3.30 -14.00
CA LEU A 48 2.98 4.69 -13.57
C LEU A 48 4.31 5.24 -14.08
N ARG A 49 5.39 4.45 -14.00
CA ARG A 49 6.72 4.82 -14.49
C ARG A 49 6.71 5.11 -15.98
N THR A 50 6.00 4.28 -16.74
CA THR A 50 5.87 4.40 -18.19
C THR A 50 4.98 5.58 -18.58
N ALA A 51 3.82 5.73 -17.93
CA ALA A 51 2.87 6.80 -18.19
C ALA A 51 3.46 8.19 -17.93
N ASN A 52 4.22 8.34 -16.84
CA ASN A 52 4.87 9.60 -16.47
C ASN A 52 6.22 9.84 -17.18
N LYS A 53 6.60 8.97 -18.12
CA LYS A 53 7.85 9.07 -18.90
C LYS A 53 9.13 9.12 -18.05
N ILE A 54 9.10 8.53 -16.86
CA ILE A 54 10.25 8.46 -15.92
C ILE A 54 11.26 7.37 -16.37
N ASN A 55 11.06 6.77 -17.55
CA ASN A 55 11.91 5.72 -18.13
C ASN A 55 13.34 6.17 -18.47
N LYS A 56 13.65 7.48 -18.44
CA LYS A 56 15.04 7.96 -18.62
C LYS A 56 15.84 7.77 -17.34
N GLY A 57 16.36 6.55 -17.13
CA GLY A 57 17.38 6.27 -16.12
C GLY A 57 16.94 5.39 -14.94
N LEU A 58 15.67 4.99 -14.85
CA LEU A 58 15.21 4.05 -13.82
C LEU A 58 15.16 2.62 -14.37
N HIS A 59 15.91 1.73 -13.72
CA HIS A 59 15.93 0.30 -14.02
C HIS A 59 14.64 -0.39 -13.54
N GLU A 60 14.21 -1.49 -14.17
CA GLU A 60 12.99 -2.23 -13.79
C GLU A 60 12.97 -2.70 -12.34
N SER A 61 14.16 -2.92 -11.74
CA SER A 61 14.31 -3.23 -10.31
C SER A 61 13.82 -2.11 -9.38
N ARG A 62 13.56 -0.91 -9.92
CA ARG A 62 12.98 0.20 -9.16
C ARG A 62 11.54 -0.10 -8.75
N ASP A 63 10.75 -0.75 -9.60
CA ASP A 63 9.34 -1.10 -9.31
C ASP A 63 9.28 -1.99 -8.04
N GLU A 64 10.24 -2.91 -7.92
CA GLU A 64 10.41 -3.79 -6.76
C GLU A 64 10.85 -3.05 -5.50
N LEU A 65 11.70 -2.04 -5.65
CA LEU A 65 12.10 -1.19 -4.55
C LEU A 65 10.92 -0.37 -4.01
N VAL A 66 10.06 0.14 -4.90
CA VAL A 66 8.82 0.85 -4.51
C VAL A 66 7.93 -0.06 -3.67
N TRP A 67 7.75 -1.31 -4.09
CA TRP A 67 7.01 -2.30 -3.29
C TRP A 67 7.63 -2.48 -1.90
N ILE A 68 8.95 -2.70 -1.82
CA ILE A 68 9.66 -2.89 -0.54
C ILE A 68 9.50 -1.66 0.37
N MET A 69 9.58 -0.46 -0.19
CA MET A 69 9.42 0.78 0.57
C MET A 69 7.98 0.95 1.07
N LEU A 70 6.98 0.67 0.24
CA LEU A 70 5.57 0.71 0.62
C LEU A 70 5.28 -0.30 1.73
N GLU A 71 5.74 -1.54 1.58
CA GLU A 71 5.55 -2.59 2.58
C GLU A 71 6.17 -2.20 3.93
N LYS A 72 7.36 -1.60 3.92
CA LYS A 72 8.00 -1.05 5.12
C LYS A 72 7.18 0.06 5.77
N GLN A 73 6.60 0.97 4.99
CA GLN A 73 5.73 2.03 5.50
C GLN A 73 4.47 1.44 6.15
N LEU A 74 3.81 0.47 5.50
CA LEU A 74 2.61 -0.19 6.06
C LEU A 74 2.91 -0.89 7.38
N ARG A 75 4.05 -1.58 7.48
CA ARG A 75 4.49 -2.20 8.74
C ARG A 75 4.77 -1.15 9.82
N ALA A 76 5.47 -0.07 9.49
CA ALA A 76 5.76 1.00 10.44
C ALA A 76 4.47 1.67 10.95
N LEU A 77 3.51 1.93 10.05
CA LEU A 77 2.21 2.49 10.39
C LEU A 77 1.38 1.51 11.23
N ALA A 78 1.39 0.22 10.92
CA ALA A 78 0.66 -0.79 11.70
C ALA A 78 1.21 -0.88 13.14
N ASN A 79 2.53 -0.81 13.31
CA ASN A 79 3.15 -0.71 14.64
C ASN A 79 2.75 0.57 15.38
N LYS A 80 2.64 1.70 14.66
CA LYS A 80 2.22 2.98 15.24
C LYS A 80 0.74 2.96 15.63
N ALA A 81 -0.12 2.36 14.80
CA ALA A 81 -1.53 2.16 15.04
C ALA A 81 -1.76 1.30 16.29
N GLU A 82 -1.07 0.17 16.42
CA GLU A 82 -1.16 -0.73 17.57
C GLU A 82 -0.87 0.01 18.90
N LYS A 83 0.23 0.78 18.94
CA LYS A 83 0.59 1.60 20.10
C LYS A 83 -0.41 2.73 20.35
N GLY A 84 -0.88 3.40 19.29
CA GLY A 84 -1.82 4.51 19.37
C GLY A 84 -3.18 4.08 19.91
N THR A 85 -3.73 2.99 19.38
CA THR A 85 -5.01 2.43 19.81
C THR A 85 -4.97 1.96 21.26
N SER A 86 -3.93 1.23 21.67
CA SER A 86 -3.77 0.80 23.07
C SER A 86 -3.78 1.98 24.06
N ASN A 87 -3.10 3.08 23.68
CA ASN A 87 -3.10 4.32 24.47
C ASN A 87 -4.47 5.04 24.47
N LEU A 88 -5.25 4.98 23.39
CA LEU A 88 -6.59 5.57 23.33
C LEU A 88 -7.61 4.77 24.15
N VAL A 89 -7.62 3.45 24.00
CA VAL A 89 -8.49 2.52 24.76
C VAL A 89 -8.29 2.71 26.26
N SER A 90 -7.03 2.75 26.72
CA SER A 90 -6.71 2.92 28.14
C SER A 90 -7.09 4.29 28.72
N ARG A 91 -7.06 5.37 27.91
CA ARG A 91 -7.37 6.73 28.39
C ARG A 91 -8.84 7.09 28.28
N LEU A 92 -9.50 6.65 27.22
CA LEU A 92 -10.84 7.07 26.86
C LEU A 92 -11.91 6.02 27.16
N HIS A 93 -11.50 4.82 27.62
CA HIS A 93 -12.39 3.68 27.89
C HIS A 93 -13.26 3.28 26.68
N PHE A 94 -12.74 3.51 25.47
CA PHE A 94 -13.36 3.03 24.24
C PHE A 94 -12.97 1.59 23.95
N ASP A 95 -13.86 0.87 23.27
CA ASP A 95 -13.53 -0.45 22.72
C ASP A 95 -12.66 -0.27 21.46
N GLU A 96 -11.65 -1.13 21.29
CA GLU A 96 -10.76 -1.11 20.12
C GLU A 96 -11.55 -1.25 18.80
N SER A 97 -12.67 -2.00 18.81
CA SER A 97 -13.57 -2.15 17.66
C SER A 97 -14.20 -0.85 17.17
N GLN A 98 -14.21 0.20 17.99
CA GLN A 98 -14.75 1.53 17.64
C GLN A 98 -13.71 2.42 16.93
N ILE A 99 -12.45 1.99 16.87
CA ILE A 99 -11.36 2.76 16.27
C ILE A 99 -11.13 2.32 14.82
N GLN A 100 -11.48 3.18 13.88
CA GLN A 100 -11.19 2.98 12.45
C GLN A 100 -9.97 3.81 12.04
N ILE A 101 -8.95 3.16 11.46
CA ILE A 101 -7.77 3.82 10.89
C ILE A 101 -7.81 3.69 9.36
N ARG A 102 -7.77 4.82 8.67
CA ARG A 102 -7.76 4.90 7.20
C ARG A 102 -6.42 5.44 6.72
N LEU A 103 -5.85 4.77 5.73
CA LEU A 103 -4.61 5.17 5.08
C LEU A 103 -4.90 6.01 3.84
N ASN A 104 -4.12 7.06 3.64
CA ASN A 104 -4.11 7.82 2.39
C ASN A 104 -2.86 7.47 1.59
N PHE A 105 -3.06 7.02 0.35
CA PHE A 105 -1.97 6.66 -0.56
C PHE A 105 -1.75 7.79 -1.57
N SER A 106 -0.51 8.25 -1.67
CA SER A 106 -0.09 9.24 -2.67
C SER A 106 1.13 8.73 -3.42
N TYR A 107 1.21 9.05 -4.71
CA TYR A 107 2.32 8.71 -5.58
C TYR A 107 3.09 9.98 -5.96
N ASP A 108 4.40 9.94 -5.79
CA ASP A 108 5.33 10.98 -6.26
C ASP A 108 5.97 10.49 -7.56
N ASP A 109 5.67 11.20 -8.65
CA ASP A 109 6.15 10.91 -9.99
C ASP A 109 7.58 11.35 -10.22
N GLU A 110 8.10 12.36 -9.53
CA GLU A 110 9.50 12.77 -9.64
C GLU A 110 10.44 11.71 -9.06
N GLN A 111 10.07 11.13 -7.91
CA GLN A 111 10.89 10.18 -7.17
C GLN A 111 10.53 8.71 -7.45
N HIS A 112 9.38 8.48 -8.10
CA HIS A 112 8.78 7.17 -8.31
C HIS A 112 8.69 6.38 -7.00
N ILE A 113 7.92 6.92 -6.05
CA ILE A 113 7.68 6.32 -4.72
C ILE A 113 6.25 6.58 -4.26
N PHE A 114 5.79 5.78 -3.29
CA PHE A 114 4.53 6.00 -2.60
C PHE A 114 4.75 6.57 -1.21
N TYR A 115 3.90 7.51 -0.83
CA TYR A 115 3.75 8.01 0.53
C TYR A 115 2.43 7.52 1.11
N VAL A 116 2.47 7.09 2.38
CA VAL A 116 1.29 6.64 3.12
C VAL A 116 1.15 7.47 4.39
N SER A 117 -0.01 8.09 4.60
CA SER A 117 -0.34 8.88 5.79
C SER A 117 -1.59 8.42 6.52
#